data_AF-A0AAW1JTT6-F1
#
_entry.id   AF-A0AAW1JTT6-F1
#
_cell.length_a   1.000
_cell.length_b   1.000
_cell.length_c   1.000
_cell.angle_alpha   90.00
_cell.angle_beta   90.00
_cell.angle_gamma   90.00
#
_symmetry.space_group_name_H-M   'P 1'
#
loop_
_entity.id
_entity.type
_entity.pdbx_description
1 polymer ?
#
loop_
_entity_poly.entity_id
_entity_poly.type
_entity_poly.pdbx_seq_one_letter_code
_entity_poly.pdbx_strand_id
1 'polypeptide(L)'
;MSTPGVDQAQPLLQPLEDDIERRNECQGTEGETIDIEQVIGNFKQLKSFDILKSALKIFTSNTKFMFLMMFSIIPFFVFMVFFEIKLQKIAVAAPDGIRPPYRVITLSSVYLGNGSRSLGKMPKITDIRQDDDRMEFLLESLQVCILYLVLYPLLQLLSTITTIQITAKVYAGEKPATLKDVFYRKINLRGVLVTCGCAQLLSFLTLLGLIWIVVTHLLYSKFGSTFDAFWRLDVDVGDCFYILLAGIHTMMFVALLYKYLHWSAFWNMSMVISILEDETGLDAFGMTGYYGKHCKPTGFQLMLGFVGFNIFLRLPYLYGGLGIGNQGVGFTSAVIGFVCLGSLVKWIAFVLYYFDCKQQTMEKKNDVEIGKTVNVA
;
A
#
# COMPACT_ATOMS: atom_id res chain seq x y z
N MET A 1 20.45 -68.82 -62.71
CA MET A 1 21.80 -68.40 -63.12
C MET A 1 22.31 -67.46 -62.03
N SER A 2 23.25 -67.94 -61.24
CA SER A 2 24.28 -67.17 -60.51
C SER A 2 23.87 -66.20 -59.38
N THR A 3 23.97 -66.66 -58.12
CA THR A 3 24.67 -65.94 -57.03
C THR A 3 26.14 -66.39 -57.04
N PRO A 4 27.18 -65.59 -56.66
CA PRO A 4 27.46 -65.25 -55.24
C PRO A 4 28.39 -64.03 -54.94
N GLY A 5 28.66 -63.77 -53.64
CA GLY A 5 29.92 -63.22 -53.06
C GLY A 5 30.01 -61.68 -52.92
N VAL A 6 30.10 -61.02 -51.75
CA VAL A 6 30.92 -61.12 -50.51
C VAL A 6 32.28 -60.37 -50.59
N ASP A 7 32.56 -59.62 -49.50
CA ASP A 7 33.80 -58.92 -49.07
C ASP A 7 34.16 -57.57 -49.74
N GLN A 8 34.76 -56.55 -49.09
CA GLN A 8 35.16 -56.24 -47.71
C GLN A 8 35.57 -54.75 -47.69
N ALA A 9 35.35 -54.03 -46.58
CA ALA A 9 36.35 -53.17 -45.90
C ALA A 9 35.69 -52.20 -44.89
N GLN A 10 35.87 -52.51 -43.61
CA GLN A 10 35.96 -51.53 -42.51
C GLN A 10 37.46 -51.26 -42.32
N PRO A 11 37.89 -50.11 -41.73
CA PRO A 11 38.08 -50.19 -40.28
C PRO A 11 37.99 -48.86 -39.48
N LEU A 12 37.73 -49.04 -38.18
CA LEU A 12 38.30 -48.35 -37.01
C LEU A 12 37.67 -47.04 -36.44
N LEU A 13 37.25 -47.22 -35.18
CA LEU A 13 37.36 -46.38 -33.97
C LEU A 13 36.27 -45.35 -33.61
N GLN A 14 35.36 -45.81 -32.73
CA GLN A 14 34.80 -45.10 -31.55
C GLN A 14 35.91 -44.77 -30.50
N PRO A 15 35.69 -44.03 -29.38
CA PRO A 15 34.43 -43.54 -28.73
C PRO A 15 34.49 -42.02 -28.41
N LEU A 16 33.48 -41.22 -28.04
CA LEU A 16 32.29 -41.31 -27.17
C LEU A 16 32.55 -41.87 -25.75
N GLU A 17 33.44 -41.27 -24.94
CA GLU A 17 33.38 -41.44 -23.47
C GLU A 17 34.31 -40.54 -22.61
N ASP A 18 34.66 -39.31 -23.03
CA ASP A 18 35.60 -38.48 -22.23
C ASP A 18 35.17 -37.03 -21.92
N ASP A 19 33.98 -36.58 -22.34
CA ASP A 19 33.53 -35.19 -22.10
C ASP A 19 32.41 -35.04 -21.05
N ILE A 20 32.00 -36.13 -20.40
CA ILE A 20 30.94 -36.11 -19.38
C ILE A 20 31.50 -35.99 -17.95
N GLU A 21 32.79 -36.27 -17.73
CA GLU A 21 33.36 -36.39 -16.37
C GLU A 21 34.22 -35.20 -15.92
N ARG A 22 34.43 -34.16 -16.75
CA ARG A 22 35.36 -33.06 -16.41
C ARG A 22 34.76 -31.66 -16.24
N ARG A 23 33.43 -31.52 -16.15
CA ARG A 23 32.79 -30.22 -15.85
C ARG A 23 31.78 -30.24 -14.68
N ASN A 24 31.82 -31.27 -13.84
CA ASN A 24 30.98 -31.38 -12.64
C ASN A 24 31.72 -31.19 -11.31
N GLU A 25 32.99 -30.78 -11.31
CA GLU A 25 33.73 -30.45 -10.09
C GLU A 25 34.14 -28.98 -10.08
N CYS A 26 33.17 -28.10 -9.79
CA CYS A 26 33.36 -26.81 -9.10
C CYS A 26 31.99 -26.10 -8.94
N GLN A 27 31.05 -26.73 -8.25
CA GLN A 27 29.98 -26.01 -7.57
C GLN A 27 30.13 -26.25 -6.08
N GLY A 28 31.08 -25.51 -5.51
CA GLY A 28 31.16 -25.24 -4.10
C GLY A 28 29.99 -24.33 -3.69
N THR A 29 29.38 -24.73 -2.59
CA THR A 29 28.37 -24.05 -1.79
C THR A 29 28.70 -22.57 -1.59
N GLU A 30 27.84 -21.65 -2.04
CA GLU A 30 27.76 -20.29 -1.48
C GLU A 30 26.54 -19.51 -2.00
N GLY A 31 25.74 -19.01 -1.05
CA GLY A 31 24.93 -17.80 -1.21
C GLY A 31 23.70 -17.86 -2.13
N GLU A 32 22.53 -18.16 -1.55
CA GLU A 32 21.22 -17.81 -2.11
C GLU A 32 21.09 -16.27 -2.18
N THR A 33 21.71 -15.69 -3.21
CA THR A 33 21.39 -14.32 -3.63
C THR A 33 20.13 -14.42 -4.46
N ILE A 34 19.00 -14.07 -3.85
CA ILE A 34 17.73 -13.88 -4.55
C ILE A 34 17.99 -12.89 -5.67
N ASP A 35 18.01 -13.41 -6.90
CA ASP A 35 18.37 -12.66 -8.08
C ASP A 35 17.30 -11.59 -8.34
N ILE A 36 17.63 -10.35 -7.97
CA ILE A 36 16.70 -9.22 -8.03
C ILE A 36 16.24 -8.99 -9.47
N GLU A 37 17.05 -9.35 -10.48
CA GLU A 37 16.64 -9.32 -11.89
C GLU A 37 15.60 -10.38 -12.24
N GLN A 38 15.62 -11.57 -11.61
CA GLN A 38 14.59 -12.60 -11.82
C GLN A 38 13.27 -12.19 -11.15
N VAL A 39 13.33 -11.52 -9.99
CA VAL A 39 12.17 -10.93 -9.34
C VAL A 39 11.58 -9.78 -10.18
N ILE A 40 12.42 -8.88 -10.72
CA ILE A 40 12.02 -7.77 -11.60
C ILE A 40 11.48 -8.29 -12.95
N GLY A 41 12.06 -9.36 -13.50
CA GLY A 41 11.58 -10.02 -14.72
C GLY A 41 10.17 -10.60 -14.57
N ASN A 42 9.87 -11.19 -13.41
CA ASN A 42 8.54 -11.72 -13.09
C ASN A 42 7.48 -10.64 -12.88
N PHE A 43 7.85 -9.39 -12.54
CA PHE A 43 6.89 -8.28 -12.42
C PHE A 43 6.22 -7.94 -13.76
N LYS A 44 6.85 -8.24 -14.90
CA LYS A 44 6.34 -7.93 -16.24
C LYS A 44 5.28 -8.91 -16.76
N GLN A 45 5.12 -10.07 -16.12
CA GLN A 45 4.10 -11.09 -16.43
C GLN A 45 2.92 -11.09 -15.45
N LEU A 46 2.87 -10.12 -14.52
CA LEU A 46 1.80 -10.09 -13.54
C LEU A 46 0.50 -9.59 -14.17
N LYS A 47 -0.54 -10.41 -14.12
CA LYS A 47 -1.91 -10.04 -14.52
C LYS A 47 -2.39 -8.72 -13.91
N SER A 48 -1.91 -8.38 -12.71
CA SER A 48 -2.17 -7.10 -12.04
C SER A 48 -1.60 -5.89 -12.80
N PHE A 49 -0.46 -6.04 -13.46
CA PHE A 49 0.14 -5.00 -14.30
C PHE A 49 -0.69 -4.76 -15.57
N ASP A 50 -1.22 -5.81 -16.19
CA ASP A 50 -2.11 -5.67 -17.35
C ASP A 50 -3.42 -4.97 -16.98
N ILE A 51 -3.98 -5.28 -15.80
CA ILE A 51 -5.13 -4.57 -15.24
C ILE A 51 -4.79 -3.09 -15.02
N LEU A 52 -3.63 -2.80 -14.42
CA LEU A 52 -3.20 -1.43 -14.15
C LEU A 52 -2.96 -0.63 -15.45
N LYS A 53 -2.30 -1.25 -16.44
CA LYS A 53 -2.07 -0.68 -17.77
C LYS A 53 -3.40 -0.40 -18.48
N SER A 54 -4.34 -1.33 -18.39
CA SER A 54 -5.70 -1.16 -18.93
C SER A 54 -6.46 -0.05 -18.21
N ALA A 55 -6.33 0.05 -16.89
CA ALA A 55 -6.93 1.12 -16.09
C ALA A 55 -6.38 2.49 -16.49
N LEU A 56 -5.06 2.61 -16.64
CA LEU A 56 -4.41 3.83 -17.15
C LEU A 56 -4.86 4.17 -18.56
N LYS A 57 -4.97 3.17 -19.45
CA LYS A 57 -5.48 3.36 -20.81
C LYS A 57 -6.91 3.86 -20.80
N ILE A 58 -7.81 3.31 -19.98
CA ILE A 58 -9.19 3.80 -19.84
C ILE A 58 -9.18 5.24 -19.33
N PHE A 59 -8.38 5.53 -18.29
CA PHE A 59 -8.23 6.88 -17.73
C PHE A 59 -7.81 7.92 -18.77
N THR A 60 -6.85 7.59 -19.64
CA THR A 60 -6.31 8.51 -20.66
C THR A 60 -6.98 8.40 -22.02
N SER A 61 -7.87 7.42 -22.23
CA SER A 61 -8.47 7.13 -23.54
C SER A 61 -9.31 8.28 -24.10
N ASN A 62 -9.95 9.06 -23.22
CA ASN A 62 -10.85 10.12 -23.61
C ASN A 62 -10.68 11.33 -22.71
N THR A 63 -10.29 12.46 -23.31
CA THR A 63 -10.07 13.73 -22.60
C THR A 63 -11.31 14.19 -21.82
N LYS A 64 -12.53 13.99 -22.36
CA LYS A 64 -13.78 14.33 -21.64
C LYS A 64 -13.98 13.45 -20.41
N PHE A 65 -13.68 12.15 -20.51
CA PHE A 65 -13.73 11.22 -19.39
C PHE A 65 -12.71 11.60 -18.32
N MET A 66 -11.47 11.87 -18.72
CA MET A 66 -10.40 12.33 -17.82
C MET A 66 -10.82 13.59 -17.07
N PHE A 67 -11.29 14.64 -17.78
CA PHE A 67 -11.74 15.87 -17.13
C PHE A 67 -12.90 15.63 -16.15
N LEU A 68 -13.88 14.82 -16.54
CA LEU A 68 -15.02 14.47 -15.67
C LEU A 68 -14.55 13.82 -14.35
N MET A 69 -13.60 12.90 -14.45
CA MET A 69 -12.99 12.22 -13.31
C MET A 69 -12.20 13.20 -12.44
N MET A 70 -11.41 14.10 -13.04
CA MET A 70 -10.70 15.15 -12.30
C MET A 70 -11.69 16.05 -11.55
N PHE A 71 -12.77 16.50 -12.19
CA PHE A 71 -13.78 17.34 -11.53
C PHE A 71 -14.42 16.64 -10.34
N SER A 72 -14.66 15.33 -10.44
CA SER A 72 -15.26 14.54 -9.35
C SER A 72 -14.38 14.44 -8.09
N ILE A 73 -13.05 14.54 -8.24
CA ILE A 73 -12.11 14.41 -7.12
C ILE A 73 -11.68 15.76 -6.53
N ILE A 74 -12.04 16.90 -7.15
CA ILE A 74 -11.66 18.24 -6.64
C ILE A 74 -12.02 18.44 -5.16
N PRO A 75 -13.24 18.10 -4.67
CA PRO A 75 -13.58 18.31 -3.27
C PRO A 75 -12.65 17.52 -2.32
N PHE A 76 -12.35 16.27 -2.70
CA PHE A 76 -11.43 15.42 -1.95
C PHE A 76 -10.00 15.95 -1.99
N PHE A 77 -9.54 16.42 -3.16
CA PHE A 77 -8.23 17.03 -3.34
C PHE A 77 -8.03 18.26 -2.47
N VAL A 78 -8.97 19.22 -2.50
CA VAL A 78 -8.90 20.45 -1.70
C VAL A 78 -8.86 20.11 -0.21
N PHE A 79 -9.71 19.19 0.23
CA PHE A 79 -9.72 18.72 1.61
C PHE A 79 -8.38 18.08 2.01
N MET A 80 -7.80 17.24 1.14
CA MET A 80 -6.51 16.59 1.41
C MET A 80 -5.35 17.58 1.51
N VAL A 81 -5.30 18.60 0.65
CA VAL A 81 -4.28 19.65 0.75
C VAL A 81 -4.41 20.41 2.06
N PHE A 82 -5.64 20.81 2.43
CA PHE A 82 -5.89 21.48 3.72
C PHE A 82 -5.50 20.60 4.91
N PHE A 83 -5.87 19.32 4.87
CA PHE A 83 -5.59 18.35 5.92
C PHE A 83 -4.08 18.16 6.12
N GLU A 84 -3.32 17.97 5.04
CA GLU A 84 -1.87 17.74 5.11
C GLU A 84 -1.11 18.98 5.62
N ILE A 85 -1.55 20.19 5.26
CA ILE A 85 -1.00 21.43 5.81
C ILE A 85 -1.26 21.53 7.32
N LYS A 86 -2.47 21.17 7.77
CA LYS A 86 -2.83 21.17 9.20
C LYS A 86 -2.04 20.10 9.96
N LEU A 87 -1.90 18.91 9.41
CA LEU A 87 -1.10 17.82 9.99
C LEU A 87 0.37 18.25 10.17
N GLN A 88 0.95 18.93 9.18
CA GLN A 88 2.32 19.45 9.29
C GLN A 88 2.48 20.48 10.42
N LYS A 89 1.54 21.41 10.55
CA LYS A 89 1.59 22.41 11.62
C LYS A 89 1.60 21.74 12.99
N ILE A 90 0.74 20.75 13.19
CA ILE A 90 0.70 19.94 14.42
C ILE A 90 2.01 19.17 14.61
N ALA A 91 2.54 18.52 13.56
CA ALA A 91 3.78 17.76 13.66
C ALA A 91 5.00 18.64 14.04
N VAL A 92 5.08 19.87 13.53
CA VAL A 92 6.13 20.84 13.87
C VAL A 92 5.95 21.40 15.28
N ALA A 93 4.70 21.66 15.68
CA ALA A 93 4.36 22.17 17.02
C ALA A 93 4.46 21.10 18.12
N ALA A 94 4.56 19.81 17.77
CA ALA A 94 4.61 18.73 18.73
C ALA A 94 5.80 18.86 19.71
N PRO A 95 5.61 18.57 21.02
CA PRO A 95 6.68 18.54 22.02
C PRO A 95 7.79 17.55 21.65
N ASP A 96 9.03 17.79 22.11
CA ASP A 96 10.22 16.99 21.77
C ASP A 96 10.09 15.48 22.05
N GLY A 97 9.19 15.08 22.95
CA GLY A 97 8.89 13.66 23.22
C GLY A 97 8.05 12.95 22.14
N ILE A 98 7.23 13.70 21.39
CA ILE A 98 6.27 13.22 20.38
C ILE A 98 6.74 13.52 18.95
N ARG A 99 7.74 14.40 18.78
CA ARG A 99 8.36 14.66 17.47
C ARG A 99 8.82 13.34 16.83
N PRO A 100 8.37 13.00 15.62
CA PRO A 100 9.01 11.95 14.85
C PRO A 100 10.53 12.24 14.72
N PRO A 101 11.39 11.24 14.51
CA PRO A 101 12.83 11.42 14.41
C PRO A 101 13.22 12.04 13.04
N TYR A 102 12.66 13.19 12.68
CA TYR A 102 12.83 13.81 11.36
C TYR A 102 13.93 14.88 11.31
N ARG A 103 14.83 14.96 12.30
CA ARG A 103 16.02 15.81 12.14
C ARG A 103 17.08 15.08 11.31
N VAL A 104 17.02 15.36 10.02
CA VAL A 104 18.18 15.44 9.14
C VAL A 104 19.30 16.22 9.86
N ILE A 105 20.49 15.64 9.75
CA ILE A 105 21.79 16.20 10.10
C ILE A 105 21.90 17.63 9.54
N THR A 106 21.68 18.65 10.37
CA THR A 106 22.31 19.96 10.15
C THR A 106 23.75 19.83 10.61
N LEU A 107 24.61 19.38 9.70
CA LEU A 107 26.03 19.65 9.76
C LEU A 107 26.20 21.17 9.58
N SER A 108 26.99 21.80 10.46
CA SER A 108 27.31 23.24 10.50
C SER A 108 26.17 24.08 11.08
N SER A 109 26.33 24.86 12.15
CA SER A 109 27.51 25.36 12.86
C SER A 109 27.04 25.93 14.20
N VAL A 110 27.98 26.09 15.14
CA VAL A 110 28.10 27.21 16.12
C VAL A 110 28.58 26.71 17.50
N TYR A 111 29.89 26.86 17.68
CA TYR A 111 30.66 27.24 18.88
C TYR A 111 30.90 26.27 20.05
N LEU A 112 32.16 25.81 20.13
CA LEU A 112 33.13 26.12 21.20
C LEU A 112 32.57 26.48 22.58
N GLY A 113 32.90 25.66 23.58
CA GLY A 113 32.76 26.04 24.99
C GLY A 113 33.18 24.93 25.95
N ASN A 114 34.46 24.90 26.29
CA ASN A 114 34.99 24.19 27.45
C ASN A 114 34.25 24.63 28.73
N GLY A 115 34.02 23.69 29.66
CA GLY A 115 34.02 24.00 31.10
C GLY A 115 32.68 24.01 31.85
N SER A 116 32.67 23.22 32.91
CA SER A 116 31.87 23.34 34.14
C SER A 116 30.42 22.87 34.15
N ARG A 117 30.24 21.67 34.75
CA ARG A 117 29.02 21.24 35.44
C ARG A 117 28.67 22.30 36.48
N SER A 118 27.50 22.93 36.35
CA SER A 118 26.92 23.79 37.38
C SER A 118 25.57 23.22 37.81
N LEU A 119 25.51 22.94 39.11
CA LEU A 119 24.43 22.43 39.93
C LEU A 119 23.18 23.35 39.88
N GLY A 120 22.01 22.73 39.72
CA GLY A 120 20.73 23.15 40.30
C GLY A 120 20.19 24.56 39.98
N LYS A 121 19.40 24.68 38.91
CA LYS A 121 18.28 25.63 38.90
C LYS A 121 16.96 24.84 38.98
N MET A 122 16.30 24.96 40.12
CA MET A 122 14.92 24.54 40.35
C MET A 122 14.00 25.32 39.37
N PRO A 123 13.08 24.68 38.64
CA PRO A 123 12.19 25.40 37.75
C PRO A 123 11.16 26.15 38.59
N LYS A 124 11.23 27.48 38.58
CA LYS A 124 10.21 28.39 39.13
C LYS A 124 9.24 28.75 38.01
N ILE A 125 7.97 28.39 38.21
CA ILE A 125 6.77 29.04 37.64
C ILE A 125 6.78 29.16 36.10
N THR A 126 6.53 28.04 35.41
CA THR A 126 6.07 28.01 34.01
C THR A 126 4.83 27.14 33.77
N ASP A 127 4.29 26.48 34.80
CA ASP A 127 3.27 25.43 34.64
C ASP A 127 1.94 25.91 34.04
N ILE A 128 1.48 27.14 34.33
CA ILE A 128 0.15 27.59 33.88
C ILE A 128 0.13 27.87 32.36
N ARG A 129 1.23 28.39 31.80
CA ARG A 129 1.33 28.68 30.36
C ARG A 129 1.57 27.42 29.52
N GLN A 130 2.27 26.44 30.10
CA GLN A 130 2.58 25.18 29.44
C GLN A 130 1.36 24.24 29.36
N ASP A 131 0.41 24.36 30.28
CA ASP A 131 -0.84 23.58 30.26
C ASP A 131 -1.82 24.10 29.20
N ASP A 132 -1.89 25.43 29.03
CA ASP A 132 -2.70 26.10 28.00
C ASP A 132 -2.24 25.71 26.58
N ASP A 133 -0.92 25.78 26.31
CA ASP A 133 -0.32 25.38 25.03
C ASP A 133 -0.54 23.88 24.71
N ARG A 134 -0.59 23.01 25.73
CA ARG A 134 -0.87 21.56 25.56
C ARG A 134 -2.33 21.32 25.24
N MET A 135 -3.24 22.02 25.91
CA MET A 135 -4.68 21.90 25.67
C MET A 135 -5.03 22.39 24.26
N GLU A 136 -4.43 23.51 23.82
CA GLU A 136 -4.59 24.02 22.46
C GLU A 136 -4.09 23.01 21.41
N PHE A 137 -2.91 22.42 21.61
CA PHE A 137 -2.39 21.35 20.76
C PHE A 137 -3.30 20.12 20.70
N LEU A 138 -3.85 19.69 21.84
CA LEU A 138 -4.78 18.55 21.92
C LEU A 138 -6.10 18.86 21.22
N LEU A 139 -6.63 20.07 21.37
CA LEU A 139 -7.86 20.51 20.72
C LEU A 139 -7.68 20.59 19.20
N GLU A 140 -6.59 21.17 18.72
CA GLU A 140 -6.26 21.21 17.29
C GLU A 140 -6.07 19.80 16.72
N SER A 141 -5.39 18.92 17.46
CA SER A 141 -5.19 17.52 17.08
C SER A 141 -6.52 16.77 17.01
N LEU A 142 -7.38 16.93 18.03
CA LEU A 142 -8.70 16.31 18.07
C LEU A 142 -9.58 16.79 16.91
N GLN A 143 -9.55 18.09 16.61
CA GLN A 143 -10.28 18.67 15.48
C GLN A 143 -9.82 18.04 14.15
N VAL A 144 -8.51 17.93 13.93
CA VAL A 144 -7.94 17.32 12.72
C VAL A 144 -8.28 15.82 12.65
N CYS A 145 -8.26 15.11 13.77
CA CYS A 145 -8.70 13.72 13.86
C CYS A 145 -10.18 13.56 13.48
N ILE A 146 -11.08 14.41 13.98
CA ILE A 146 -12.51 14.35 13.65
C ILE A 146 -12.75 14.63 12.17
N LEU A 147 -12.08 15.66 11.62
CA LEU A 147 -12.16 15.98 10.20
C LEU A 147 -11.68 14.79 9.34
N TYR A 148 -10.62 14.11 9.77
CA TYR A 148 -10.12 12.92 9.08
C TYR A 148 -11.03 11.70 9.23
N LEU A 149 -11.66 11.48 10.38
CA LEU A 149 -12.49 10.30 10.61
C LEU A 149 -13.85 10.39 9.91
N VAL A 150 -14.37 11.61 9.72
CA VAL A 150 -15.71 11.81 9.16
C VAL A 150 -15.66 12.35 7.73
N LEU A 151 -14.99 13.47 7.50
CA LEU A 151 -15.07 14.17 6.21
C LEU A 151 -14.24 13.49 5.12
N TYR A 152 -13.08 12.94 5.46
CA TYR A 152 -12.25 12.21 4.51
C TYR A 152 -12.96 10.98 3.92
N PRO A 153 -13.55 10.05 4.71
CA PRO A 153 -14.28 8.91 4.16
C PRO A 153 -15.44 9.32 3.26
N LEU A 154 -16.20 10.36 3.64
CA LEU A 154 -17.35 10.81 2.87
C LEU A 154 -16.94 11.39 1.52
N LEU A 155 -15.94 12.29 1.48
CA LEU A 155 -15.45 12.88 0.24
C LEU A 155 -14.81 11.83 -0.67
N GLN A 156 -14.05 10.90 -0.08
CA GLN A 156 -13.48 9.78 -0.82
C GLN A 156 -14.56 8.86 -1.36
N LEU A 157 -15.63 8.61 -0.61
CA LEU A 157 -16.73 7.77 -1.06
C LEU A 157 -17.46 8.38 -2.26
N LEU A 158 -17.74 9.69 -2.23
CA LEU A 158 -18.38 10.39 -3.34
C LEU A 158 -17.56 10.31 -4.64
N SER A 159 -16.24 10.52 -4.55
CA SER A 159 -15.35 10.38 -5.71
C SER A 159 -15.28 8.92 -6.20
N THR A 160 -15.30 7.97 -5.27
CA THR A 160 -15.28 6.53 -5.54
C THR A 160 -16.54 6.06 -6.27
N ILE A 161 -17.73 6.43 -5.79
CA ILE A 161 -19.02 6.11 -6.42
C ILE A 161 -19.03 6.62 -7.86
N THR A 162 -18.67 7.89 -8.05
CA THR A 162 -18.64 8.54 -9.36
C THR A 162 -17.66 7.81 -10.28
N THR A 163 -16.45 7.53 -9.80
CA THR A 163 -15.42 6.80 -10.54
C THR A 163 -15.90 5.43 -11.00
N ILE A 164 -16.43 4.62 -10.07
CA ILE A 164 -16.85 3.24 -10.34
C ILE A 164 -17.98 3.22 -11.36
N GLN A 165 -18.98 4.09 -11.21
CA GLN A 165 -20.13 4.11 -12.11
C GLN A 165 -19.77 4.54 -13.53
N ILE A 166 -18.98 5.60 -13.68
CA ILE A 166 -18.56 6.04 -15.01
C ILE A 166 -17.66 4.98 -15.65
N THR A 167 -16.73 4.40 -14.89
CA THR A 167 -15.83 3.34 -15.38
C THR A 167 -16.60 2.11 -15.84
N ALA A 168 -17.59 1.64 -15.06
CA ALA A 168 -18.39 0.48 -15.42
C ALA A 168 -19.17 0.70 -16.73
N LYS A 169 -19.71 1.90 -16.94
CA LYS A 169 -20.38 2.26 -18.21
C LYS A 169 -19.43 2.31 -19.39
N VAL A 170 -18.26 2.91 -19.22
CA VAL A 170 -17.22 2.96 -20.25
C VAL A 170 -16.75 1.53 -20.60
N TYR A 171 -16.60 0.66 -19.61
CA TYR A 171 -16.27 -0.75 -19.81
C TYR A 171 -17.35 -1.50 -20.60
N ALA A 172 -18.63 -1.21 -20.35
CA ALA A 172 -19.76 -1.77 -21.09
C ALA A 172 -19.93 -1.21 -22.53
N GLY A 173 -19.09 -0.28 -22.96
CA GLY A 173 -19.19 0.38 -24.27
C GLY A 173 -20.31 1.43 -24.35
N GLU A 174 -20.90 1.82 -23.23
CA GLU A 174 -21.92 2.86 -23.17
C GLU A 174 -21.33 4.27 -23.23
N LYS A 175 -22.12 5.26 -23.62
CA LYS A 175 -21.70 6.67 -23.52
C LYS A 175 -21.43 7.00 -22.04
N PRO A 176 -20.30 7.68 -21.72
CA PRO A 176 -19.96 8.02 -20.35
C PRO A 176 -21.08 8.85 -19.74
N ALA A 177 -21.57 8.43 -18.57
CA ALA A 177 -22.67 9.10 -17.88
C ALA A 177 -22.33 10.57 -17.60
N THR A 178 -23.34 11.43 -17.73
CA THR A 178 -23.24 12.79 -17.20
C THR A 178 -23.25 12.72 -15.68
N LEU A 179 -22.58 13.64 -14.96
CA LEU A 179 -22.63 13.70 -13.49
C LEU A 179 -24.07 13.68 -12.96
N LYS A 180 -25.00 14.34 -13.66
CA LYS A 180 -26.42 14.31 -13.34
C LYS A 180 -26.97 12.87 -13.32
N ASP A 181 -26.66 12.06 -14.33
CA ASP A 181 -27.16 10.69 -14.43
C ASP A 181 -26.62 9.78 -13.32
N VAL A 182 -25.43 10.09 -12.79
CA VAL A 182 -24.83 9.40 -11.63
C VAL A 182 -25.60 9.73 -10.35
N PHE A 183 -25.93 11.01 -10.11
CA PHE A 183 -26.68 11.45 -8.94
C PHE A 183 -28.18 11.11 -8.99
N TYR A 184 -28.77 11.01 -10.18
CA TYR A 184 -30.18 10.62 -10.35
C TYR A 184 -30.39 9.11 -10.32
N ARG A 185 -29.32 8.30 -10.47
CA ARG A 185 -29.44 6.86 -10.32
C ARG A 185 -29.79 6.54 -8.87
N LYS A 186 -30.83 5.73 -8.67
CA LYS A 186 -31.24 5.24 -7.35
C LYS A 186 -30.16 4.28 -6.84
N ILE A 187 -29.19 4.81 -6.10
CA ILE A 187 -28.17 4.04 -5.41
C ILE A 187 -28.64 3.87 -3.97
N ASN A 188 -28.51 2.67 -3.40
CA ASN A 188 -28.70 2.47 -1.97
C ASN A 188 -27.51 3.07 -1.19
N LEU A 189 -27.46 4.40 -1.09
CA LEU A 189 -26.38 5.13 -0.42
C LEU A 189 -26.21 4.67 1.03
N ARG A 190 -27.30 4.32 1.72
CA ARG A 190 -27.25 3.77 3.08
C ARG A 190 -26.47 2.47 3.12
N GLY A 191 -26.75 1.57 2.18
CA GLY A 191 -26.04 0.31 2.02
C GLY A 191 -24.56 0.47 1.73
N VAL A 192 -24.23 1.32 0.76
CA VAL A 192 -22.86 1.64 0.37
C VAL A 192 -22.09 2.28 1.55
N LEU A 193 -22.75 3.14 2.35
CA LEU A 193 -22.18 3.72 3.55
C LEU A 193 -21.87 2.68 4.63
N VAL A 194 -22.71 1.65 4.79
CA VAL A 194 -22.43 0.55 5.73
C VAL A 194 -21.22 -0.24 5.29
N THR A 195 -21.15 -0.66 4.01
CA THR A 195 -19.97 -1.37 3.46
C THR A 195 -18.71 -0.53 3.64
N CYS A 196 -18.79 0.77 3.32
CA CYS A 196 -17.70 1.71 3.49
C CYS A 196 -17.29 1.86 4.95
N GLY A 197 -18.24 2.03 5.87
CA GLY A 197 -17.96 2.12 7.30
C GLY A 197 -17.23 0.89 7.83
N CYS A 198 -17.67 -0.31 7.45
CA CYS A 198 -16.98 -1.56 7.80
C CYS A 198 -15.57 -1.63 7.22
N ALA A 199 -15.40 -1.31 5.93
CA ALA A 199 -14.09 -1.30 5.26
C ALA A 199 -13.12 -0.31 5.93
N GLN A 200 -13.58 0.90 6.22
CA GLN A 200 -12.80 1.94 6.89
C GLN A 200 -12.44 1.54 8.32
N LEU A 201 -13.37 0.97 9.09
CA LEU A 201 -13.11 0.52 10.45
C LEU A 201 -12.03 -0.56 10.49
N LEU A 202 -12.14 -1.57 9.61
CA LEU A 202 -11.15 -2.64 9.49
C LEU A 202 -9.77 -2.08 9.11
N SER A 203 -9.74 -1.18 8.12
CA SER A 203 -8.52 -0.48 7.71
C SER A 203 -7.90 0.30 8.88
N PHE A 204 -8.70 1.10 9.59
CA PHE A 204 -8.26 1.90 10.72
C PHE A 204 -7.67 1.04 11.85
N LEU A 205 -8.34 -0.05 12.23
CA LEU A 205 -7.86 -0.96 13.27
C LEU A 205 -6.51 -1.60 12.90
N THR A 206 -6.34 -2.01 11.64
CA THR A 206 -5.06 -2.58 11.18
C THR A 206 -3.93 -1.56 11.13
N LEU A 207 -4.20 -0.34 10.66
CA LEU A 207 -3.22 0.74 10.64
C LEU A 207 -2.85 1.19 12.05
N LEU A 208 -3.80 1.24 12.98
CA LEU A 208 -3.54 1.50 14.40
C LEU A 208 -2.61 0.44 15.00
N GLY A 209 -2.81 -0.84 14.64
CA GLY A 209 -1.90 -1.92 15.02
C GLY A 209 -0.48 -1.72 14.48
N LEU A 210 -0.32 -1.28 13.23
CA LEU A 210 1.00 -0.96 12.65
C LEU A 210 1.66 0.22 13.38
N ILE A 211 0.92 1.30 13.64
CA ILE A 211 1.42 2.45 14.39
C ILE A 211 1.83 2.03 15.79
N TRP A 212 1.03 1.21 16.47
CA TRP A 212 1.33 0.68 17.78
C TRP A 212 2.67 -0.09 17.81
N ILE A 213 2.92 -0.95 16.82
CA ILE A 213 4.19 -1.69 16.71
C ILE A 213 5.37 -0.73 16.57
N VAL A 214 5.24 0.30 15.71
CA VAL A 214 6.30 1.29 15.50
C VAL A 214 6.54 2.12 16.76
N VAL A 215 5.48 2.63 17.40
CA VAL A 215 5.58 3.41 18.64
C VAL A 215 6.21 2.58 19.75
N THR A 216 5.78 1.33 19.91
CA THR A 216 6.34 0.41 20.91
C THR A 216 7.83 0.18 20.66
N HIS A 217 8.22 -0.08 19.41
CA HIS A 217 9.64 -0.21 19.04
C HIS A 217 10.45 1.06 19.37
N LEU A 218 9.93 2.25 19.05
CA LEU A 218 10.58 3.53 19.36
C LEU A 218 10.68 3.83 20.86
N LEU A 219 9.66 3.43 21.64
CA LEU A 219 9.70 3.56 23.09
C LEU A 219 10.77 2.65 23.68
N TYR A 220 10.83 1.39 23.24
CA TYR A 220 11.86 0.45 23.69
C TYR A 220 13.27 0.88 23.27
N SER A 221 13.46 1.43 22.06
CA SER A 221 14.78 1.91 21.65
C SER A 221 15.26 3.12 22.46
N LYS A 222 14.36 4.05 22.80
CA LYS A 222 14.66 5.17 23.71
C LYS A 222 14.94 4.70 25.14
N PHE A 223 14.14 3.78 25.67
CA PHE A 223 14.37 3.22 27.02
C PHE A 223 15.66 2.41 27.11
N GLY A 224 16.02 1.69 26.03
CA GLY A 224 17.26 0.94 25.90
C GLY A 224 18.49 1.81 26.12
N SER A 225 18.52 3.05 25.59
CA SER A 225 19.63 3.99 25.83
C SER A 225 19.81 4.42 27.30
N THR A 226 18.75 4.32 28.11
CA THR A 226 18.82 4.57 29.57
C THR A 226 19.23 3.30 30.32
N PHE A 227 18.83 2.13 29.80
CA PHE A 227 19.22 0.81 30.31
C PHE A 227 20.68 0.46 30.01
N ASP A 228 21.23 0.96 28.91
CA ASP A 228 22.65 0.85 28.51
C ASP A 228 23.57 1.52 29.55
N ALA A 229 23.11 2.58 30.23
CA ALA A 229 23.81 3.17 31.35
C ALA A 229 23.82 2.28 32.61
N PHE A 230 22.85 1.37 32.76
CA PHE A 230 22.68 0.48 33.91
C PHE A 230 23.40 -0.87 33.73
N TRP A 231 23.53 -1.38 32.49
CA TRP A 231 24.15 -2.67 32.16
C TRP A 231 25.57 -2.59 31.56
N ARG A 232 26.28 -1.48 31.77
CA ARG A 232 27.69 -1.27 31.36
C ARG A 232 28.72 -2.32 31.84
N LEU A 233 28.30 -3.37 32.55
CA LEU A 233 29.16 -4.48 32.96
C LEU A 233 29.28 -5.62 31.93
N ASP A 234 28.35 -5.76 30.98
CA ASP A 234 28.41 -6.82 29.94
C ASP A 234 27.84 -6.30 28.60
N VAL A 235 28.71 -5.70 27.79
CA VAL A 235 28.37 -5.03 26.52
C VAL A 235 27.73 -5.99 25.50
N ASP A 236 28.09 -7.28 25.51
CA ASP A 236 27.62 -8.25 24.51
C ASP A 236 26.15 -8.69 24.71
N VAL A 237 25.63 -8.67 25.94
CA VAL A 237 24.26 -9.18 26.23
C VAL A 237 23.18 -8.15 25.87
N GLY A 238 23.47 -6.86 26.05
CA GLY A 238 22.54 -5.76 25.76
C GLY A 238 22.27 -5.58 24.27
N ASP A 239 23.33 -5.61 23.45
CA ASP A 239 23.23 -5.44 22.00
C ASP A 239 22.48 -6.60 21.34
N CYS A 240 22.74 -7.84 21.79
CA CYS A 240 22.01 -9.02 21.32
C CYS A 240 20.51 -8.91 21.62
N PHE A 241 20.12 -8.46 22.81
CA PHE A 241 18.72 -8.29 23.19
C PHE A 241 18.03 -7.22 22.32
N TYR A 242 18.69 -6.10 22.05
CA TYR A 242 18.15 -5.06 21.18
C TYR A 242 17.95 -5.55 19.74
N ILE A 243 18.93 -6.24 19.16
CA ILE A 243 18.84 -6.80 17.80
C ILE A 243 17.69 -7.81 17.72
N LEU A 244 17.55 -8.69 18.71
CA LEU A 244 16.44 -9.65 18.77
C LEU A 244 15.07 -8.95 18.87
N LEU A 245 14.95 -7.95 19.73
CA LEU A 245 13.71 -7.18 19.91
C LEU A 245 13.35 -6.40 18.63
N ALA A 246 14.33 -5.78 17.98
CA ALA A 246 14.17 -5.11 16.70
C ALA A 246 13.74 -6.08 15.60
N GLY A 247 14.33 -7.28 15.57
CA GLY A 247 13.94 -8.38 14.69
C GLY A 247 12.49 -8.78 14.88
N ILE A 248 12.05 -9.00 16.13
CA ILE A 248 10.66 -9.37 16.45
C ILE A 248 9.68 -8.27 16.00
N HIS A 249 9.94 -7.00 16.33
CA HIS A 249 9.07 -5.89 15.92
C HIS A 249 9.00 -5.75 14.40
N THR A 250 10.13 -5.93 13.71
CA THR A 250 10.19 -5.90 12.23
C THR A 250 9.37 -7.03 11.64
N MET A 251 9.51 -8.25 12.14
CA MET A 251 8.73 -9.40 11.69
C MET A 251 7.22 -9.20 11.93
N MET A 252 6.84 -8.70 13.10
CA MET A 252 5.45 -8.36 13.41
C MET A 252 4.89 -7.29 12.46
N PHE A 253 5.68 -6.24 12.19
CA PHE A 253 5.30 -5.17 11.27
C PHE A 253 5.09 -5.71 9.85
N VAL A 254 6.04 -6.49 9.33
CA VAL A 254 5.94 -7.09 7.99
C VAL A 254 4.76 -8.06 7.90
N ALA A 255 4.53 -8.90 8.91
CA ALA A 255 3.42 -9.83 8.95
C ALA A 255 2.05 -9.11 8.95
N LEU A 256 1.91 -8.06 9.77
CA LEU A 256 0.68 -7.27 9.82
C LEU A 256 0.47 -6.45 8.54
N LEU A 257 1.54 -5.91 7.96
CA LEU A 257 1.49 -5.20 6.67
C LEU A 257 1.05 -6.12 5.54
N TYR A 258 1.62 -7.34 5.47
CA TYR A 258 1.18 -8.35 4.52
C TYR A 258 -0.32 -8.65 4.68
N LYS A 259 -0.78 -8.80 5.92
CA LYS A 259 -2.19 -9.07 6.22
C LYS A 259 -3.09 -7.91 5.82
N TYR A 260 -2.65 -6.67 6.09
CA TYR A 260 -3.32 -5.45 5.66
C TYR A 260 -3.45 -5.39 4.14
N LEU A 261 -2.39 -5.66 3.38
CA LEU A 261 -2.43 -5.66 1.91
C LEU A 261 -3.45 -6.67 1.39
N HIS A 262 -3.44 -7.89 1.93
CA HIS A 262 -4.39 -8.94 1.56
C HIS A 262 -5.84 -8.54 1.85
N TRP A 263 -6.13 -8.09 3.08
CA TRP A 263 -7.48 -7.66 3.44
C TRP A 263 -7.90 -6.38 2.71
N SER A 264 -6.95 -5.53 2.34
CA SER A 264 -7.26 -4.32 1.59
C SER A 264 -7.71 -4.56 0.17
N ALA A 265 -7.20 -5.60 -0.48
CA ALA A 265 -7.74 -6.03 -1.76
C ALA A 265 -9.19 -6.51 -1.61
N PHE A 266 -9.47 -7.22 -0.51
CA PHE A 266 -10.79 -7.72 -0.18
C PHE A 266 -11.80 -6.58 0.03
N TRP A 267 -11.58 -5.66 0.98
CA TRP A 267 -12.56 -4.60 1.23
C TRP A 267 -12.69 -3.57 0.10
N ASN A 268 -11.64 -3.30 -0.69
CA ASN A 268 -11.79 -2.46 -1.89
C ASN A 268 -12.66 -3.13 -2.97
N MET A 269 -12.55 -4.46 -3.15
CA MET A 269 -13.43 -5.20 -4.06
C MET A 269 -14.88 -5.24 -3.53
N SER A 270 -15.08 -5.35 -2.21
CA SER A 270 -16.41 -5.27 -1.59
C SER A 270 -17.08 -3.91 -1.83
N MET A 271 -16.30 -2.82 -1.80
CA MET A 271 -16.79 -1.49 -2.16
C MET A 271 -17.27 -1.42 -3.62
N VAL A 272 -16.52 -1.99 -4.55
CA VAL A 272 -16.94 -2.06 -5.96
C VAL A 272 -18.23 -2.84 -6.12
N ILE A 273 -18.32 -4.02 -5.49
CA ILE A 273 -19.53 -4.85 -5.53
C ILE A 273 -20.72 -4.08 -4.95
N SER A 274 -20.54 -3.40 -3.82
CA SER A 274 -21.63 -2.69 -3.17
C SER A 274 -22.18 -1.53 -4.01
N ILE A 275 -21.33 -0.91 -4.83
CA ILE A 275 -21.74 0.17 -5.73
C ILE A 275 -22.38 -0.36 -7.03
N LEU A 276 -21.94 -1.52 -7.53
CA LEU A 276 -22.38 -2.06 -8.81
C LEU A 276 -23.58 -3.00 -8.71
N GLU A 277 -23.65 -3.84 -7.68
CA GLU A 277 -24.65 -4.91 -7.52
C GLU A 277 -25.73 -4.56 -6.49
N ASP A 278 -25.69 -3.36 -5.88
CA ASP A 278 -26.61 -2.88 -4.83
C ASP A 278 -26.66 -3.76 -3.56
N GLU A 279 -25.74 -4.74 -3.46
CA GLU A 279 -25.50 -5.57 -2.27
C GLU A 279 -24.75 -4.79 -1.19
N THR A 280 -25.03 -5.04 0.09
CA THR A 280 -24.58 -4.13 1.16
C THR A 280 -23.99 -4.86 2.35
N GLY A 281 -23.03 -4.23 3.03
CA GLY A 281 -22.41 -4.75 4.24
C GLY A 281 -21.85 -6.16 4.06
N LEU A 282 -22.34 -7.09 4.87
CA LEU A 282 -21.87 -8.48 4.90
C LEU A 282 -22.12 -9.23 3.58
N ASP A 283 -23.19 -8.92 2.86
CA ASP A 283 -23.51 -9.58 1.59
C ASP A 283 -22.47 -9.21 0.52
N ALA A 284 -22.07 -7.93 0.46
CA ALA A 284 -21.00 -7.47 -0.42
C ALA A 284 -19.64 -8.12 -0.08
N PHE A 285 -19.34 -8.31 1.21
CA PHE A 285 -18.14 -9.05 1.64
C PHE A 285 -18.22 -10.54 1.29
N GLY A 286 -19.39 -11.17 1.44
CA GLY A 286 -19.64 -12.55 1.03
C GLY A 286 -19.40 -12.76 -0.46
N MET A 287 -19.95 -11.87 -1.29
CA MET A 287 -19.75 -11.85 -2.74
C MET A 287 -18.29 -11.61 -3.14
N THR A 288 -17.58 -10.79 -2.38
CA THR A 288 -16.14 -10.61 -2.54
C THR A 288 -15.38 -11.90 -2.28
N GLY A 289 -15.74 -12.63 -1.22
CA GLY A 289 -15.15 -13.93 -0.91
C GLY A 289 -15.41 -14.96 -2.00
N TYR A 290 -16.62 -14.95 -2.55
CA TYR A 290 -17.02 -15.82 -3.66
C TYR A 290 -16.22 -15.55 -4.94
N TYR A 291 -16.26 -14.33 -5.46
CA TYR A 291 -15.55 -13.97 -6.71
C TYR A 291 -14.03 -13.89 -6.53
N GLY A 292 -13.54 -13.50 -5.36
CA GLY A 292 -12.12 -13.32 -5.07
C GLY A 292 -11.35 -14.62 -4.87
N LYS A 293 -12.02 -15.78 -4.73
CA LYS A 293 -11.40 -17.06 -4.37
C LYS A 293 -10.21 -17.44 -5.29
N HIS A 294 -10.32 -17.13 -6.57
CA HIS A 294 -9.32 -17.48 -7.59
C HIS A 294 -8.40 -16.32 -8.00
N CYS A 295 -8.66 -15.11 -7.51
CA CYS A 295 -7.98 -13.87 -7.89
C CYS A 295 -7.07 -13.27 -6.80
N LYS A 296 -6.94 -13.95 -5.64
CA LYS A 296 -6.21 -13.46 -4.47
C LYS A 296 -4.81 -12.86 -4.77
N PRO A 297 -3.92 -13.51 -5.54
CA PRO A 297 -2.59 -12.95 -5.77
C PRO A 297 -2.63 -11.65 -6.57
N THR A 298 -3.52 -11.54 -7.54
CA THR A 298 -3.71 -10.33 -8.37
C THR A 298 -4.16 -9.15 -7.52
N GLY A 299 -5.15 -9.36 -6.65
CA GLY A 299 -5.63 -8.31 -5.74
C GLY A 299 -4.55 -7.83 -4.76
N PHE A 300 -3.76 -8.76 -4.21
CA PHE A 300 -2.63 -8.43 -3.34
C PHE A 300 -1.58 -7.58 -4.07
N GLN A 301 -1.19 -7.96 -5.28
CA GLN A 301 -0.20 -7.22 -6.08
C GLN A 301 -0.68 -5.81 -6.43
N LEU A 302 -1.95 -5.65 -6.79
CA LEU A 302 -2.56 -4.33 -7.02
C LEU A 302 -2.42 -3.46 -5.76
N MET A 303 -2.79 -4.00 -4.60
CA MET A 303 -2.68 -3.27 -3.33
C MET A 303 -1.24 -2.93 -2.96
N LEU A 304 -0.30 -3.84 -3.16
CA LEU A 304 1.12 -3.59 -2.96
C LEU A 304 1.61 -2.42 -3.82
N GLY A 305 1.23 -2.39 -5.10
CA GLY A 305 1.57 -1.30 -6.02
C GLY A 305 0.99 0.05 -5.57
N PHE A 306 -0.28 0.09 -5.19
CA PHE A 306 -0.91 1.34 -4.72
C PHE A 306 -0.36 1.81 -3.38
N VAL A 307 -0.08 0.92 -2.44
CA VAL A 307 0.53 1.29 -1.15
C VAL A 307 1.95 1.81 -1.37
N GLY A 308 2.76 1.11 -2.17
CA GLY A 308 4.11 1.55 -2.54
C GLY A 308 4.10 2.92 -3.23
N PHE A 309 3.18 3.14 -4.18
CA PHE A 309 3.01 4.44 -4.83
C PHE A 309 2.67 5.56 -3.84
N ASN A 310 1.74 5.33 -2.90
CA ASN A 310 1.38 6.31 -1.89
C ASN A 310 2.55 6.63 -0.94
N ILE A 311 3.30 5.61 -0.51
CA ILE A 311 4.49 5.80 0.33
C ILE A 311 5.55 6.60 -0.44
N PHE A 312 5.85 6.22 -1.68
CA PHE A 312 6.81 6.91 -2.53
C PHE A 312 6.51 8.39 -2.69
N LEU A 313 5.24 8.75 -2.94
CA LEU A 313 4.85 10.16 -3.07
C LEU A 313 4.94 10.95 -1.77
N ARG A 314 4.73 10.30 -0.61
CA ARG A 314 4.76 10.95 0.71
C ARG A 314 6.14 10.95 1.36
N LEU A 315 7.07 10.10 0.91
CA LEU A 315 8.45 10.04 1.41
C LEU A 315 9.19 11.40 1.33
N PRO A 316 9.15 12.15 0.21
CA PRO A 316 9.76 13.49 0.15
C PRO A 316 9.23 14.46 1.22
N TYR A 317 7.97 14.29 1.61
CA TYR A 317 7.32 15.08 2.64
C TYR A 317 7.86 14.76 4.04
N LEU A 318 8.14 13.47 4.31
CA LEU A 318 8.67 12.98 5.57
C LEU A 318 10.16 13.31 5.77
N TYR A 319 10.96 13.24 4.70
CA TYR A 319 12.42 13.38 4.79
C TYR A 319 12.94 14.79 4.47
N GLY A 320 12.21 15.58 3.67
CA GLY A 320 12.74 16.84 3.14
C GLY A 320 12.42 18.09 3.96
N GLY A 321 11.45 18.05 4.89
CA GLY A 321 10.96 19.27 5.54
C GLY A 321 10.42 20.34 4.56
N LEU A 322 10.18 19.95 3.30
CA LEU A 322 9.88 20.84 2.16
C LEU A 322 8.52 21.57 2.27
N GLY A 323 7.73 21.32 3.33
CA GLY A 323 6.40 21.89 3.52
C GLY A 323 6.34 23.27 4.17
N ILE A 324 7.45 23.79 4.69
CA ILE A 324 7.43 25.03 5.49
C ILE A 324 7.74 26.25 4.61
N GLY A 325 6.70 26.95 4.15
CA GLY A 325 6.78 28.22 3.41
C GLY A 325 5.81 28.32 2.23
N ASN A 326 5.72 29.48 1.58
CA ASN A 326 4.83 29.69 0.43
C ASN A 326 5.13 28.73 -0.75
N GLN A 327 6.39 28.35 -0.94
CA GLN A 327 6.79 27.35 -1.94
C GLN A 327 6.38 25.92 -1.55
N GLY A 328 6.25 25.63 -0.25
CA GLY A 328 5.82 24.33 0.27
C GLY A 328 4.36 24.00 -0.03
N VAL A 329 3.49 25.01 -0.12
CA VAL A 329 2.07 24.82 -0.47
C VAL A 329 1.92 24.29 -1.90
N GLY A 330 2.66 24.86 -2.86
CA GLY A 330 2.64 24.41 -4.26
C GLY A 330 3.14 22.97 -4.40
N PHE A 331 4.23 22.63 -3.71
CA PHE A 331 4.76 21.27 -3.68
C PHE A 331 3.77 20.28 -3.04
N THR A 332 3.19 20.63 -1.90
CA THR A 332 2.15 19.81 -1.21
C THR A 332 0.96 19.57 -2.13
N SER A 333 0.49 20.62 -2.79
CA SER A 333 -0.58 20.55 -3.76
C SER A 333 -0.25 19.61 -4.93
N ALA A 334 0.98 19.65 -5.46
CA ALA A 334 1.39 18.75 -6.54
C ALA A 334 1.43 17.28 -6.08
N VAL A 335 2.05 16.99 -4.93
CA VAL A 335 2.12 15.64 -4.36
C VAL A 335 0.72 15.07 -4.12
N ILE A 336 -0.16 15.86 -3.49
CA ILE A 336 -1.55 15.46 -3.23
C ILE A 336 -2.34 15.31 -4.52
N GLY A 337 -2.03 16.09 -5.55
CA GLY A 337 -2.55 15.92 -6.89
C GLY A 337 -2.25 14.51 -7.40
N PHE A 338 -0.99 14.07 -7.36
CA PHE A 338 -0.60 12.72 -7.76
C PHE A 338 -1.24 11.62 -6.90
N VAL A 339 -1.40 11.83 -5.59
CA VAL A 339 -2.11 10.89 -4.71
C VAL A 339 -3.58 10.75 -5.13
N CYS A 340 -4.25 11.86 -5.44
CA CYS A 340 -5.64 11.85 -5.92
C CYS A 340 -5.76 11.13 -7.27
N LEU A 341 -4.85 11.39 -8.21
CA LEU A 341 -4.78 10.68 -9.49
C LEU A 341 -4.61 9.17 -9.30
N GLY A 342 -3.68 8.78 -8.41
CA GLY A 342 -3.48 7.38 -8.05
C GLY A 342 -4.74 6.75 -7.47
N SER A 343 -5.53 7.50 -6.67
CA SER A 343 -6.81 7.03 -6.16
C SER A 343 -7.85 6.80 -7.27
N LEU A 344 -7.93 7.66 -8.28
CA LEU A 344 -8.83 7.44 -9.43
C LEU A 344 -8.44 6.18 -10.18
N VAL A 345 -7.15 6.04 -10.52
CA VAL A 345 -6.63 4.85 -11.22
C VAL A 345 -6.82 3.59 -10.37
N LYS A 346 -6.69 3.69 -9.04
CA LYS A 346 -6.99 2.60 -8.09
C LYS A 346 -8.40 2.08 -8.28
N TRP A 347 -9.39 2.96 -8.22
CA TRP A 347 -10.79 2.53 -8.35
C TRP A 347 -11.12 1.99 -9.74
N ILE A 348 -10.56 2.57 -10.81
CA ILE A 348 -10.68 2.01 -12.17
C ILE A 348 -10.10 0.59 -12.22
N ALA A 349 -8.91 0.39 -11.67
CA ALA A 349 -8.26 -0.93 -11.61
C ALA A 349 -9.09 -1.95 -10.82
N PHE A 350 -9.71 -1.53 -9.71
CA PHE A 350 -10.59 -2.41 -8.93
C PHE A 350 -11.90 -2.77 -9.64
N VAL A 351 -12.44 -1.88 -10.48
CA VAL A 351 -13.58 -2.21 -11.36
C VAL A 351 -13.19 -3.28 -12.38
N LEU A 352 -12.05 -3.11 -13.05
CA LEU A 352 -11.54 -4.10 -14.00
C LEU A 352 -11.22 -5.43 -13.32
N TYR A 353 -10.58 -5.38 -12.16
CA TYR A 353 -10.30 -6.55 -11.32
C TYR A 353 -11.59 -7.28 -10.94
N TYR A 354 -12.64 -6.55 -10.55
CA TYR A 354 -13.94 -7.13 -10.26
C TYR A 354 -14.53 -7.88 -11.46
N PHE A 355 -14.57 -7.26 -12.65
CA PHE A 355 -15.11 -7.90 -13.85
C PHE A 355 -14.31 -9.13 -14.26
N ASP A 356 -12.98 -9.05 -14.21
CA ASP A 356 -12.09 -10.18 -14.51
C ASP A 356 -12.30 -11.36 -13.54
N CYS A 357 -12.50 -11.09 -12.26
CA CYS A 357 -12.75 -12.15 -11.26
C CYS A 357 -14.15 -12.75 -11.36
N LYS A 358 -15.16 -11.91 -11.66
CA LYS A 358 -16.52 -12.35 -11.93
C LYS A 358 -16.53 -13.28 -13.14
N GLN A 359 -15.88 -12.90 -14.24
CA GLN A 359 -15.80 -13.70 -15.46
C GLN A 359 -15.15 -15.07 -15.20
N GLN A 360 -13.98 -15.10 -14.57
CA GLN A 360 -13.29 -16.37 -14.26
C GLN A 360 -14.09 -17.32 -13.37
N THR A 361 -14.89 -16.76 -12.45
CA THR A 361 -15.73 -17.58 -11.57
C THR A 361 -16.91 -18.18 -12.33
N MET A 362 -17.49 -17.44 -13.28
CA MET A 362 -18.59 -17.92 -14.13
C MET A 362 -18.11 -18.98 -15.14
N GLU A 363 -16.95 -18.79 -15.76
CA GLU A 363 -16.35 -19.77 -16.68
C GLU A 363 -16.14 -21.13 -15.98
N LYS A 364 -15.53 -21.11 -14.78
CA LYS A 364 -15.31 -22.34 -14.00
C LYS A 364 -16.58 -23.02 -13.53
N LYS A 365 -17.63 -22.25 -13.24
CA LYS A 365 -18.93 -22.82 -12.86
C LYS A 365 -19.53 -23.61 -14.03
N ASN A 366 -19.47 -23.04 -15.24
CA ASN A 366 -19.95 -23.70 -16.44
C ASN A 366 -19.16 -24.99 -16.73
N ASP A 367 -17.83 -24.97 -16.60
CA ASP A 367 -16.99 -26.16 -16.80
C ASP A 367 -17.35 -27.30 -15.85
N VAL A 368 -17.62 -26.99 -14.57
CA VAL A 368 -18.03 -27.97 -13.56
C VAL A 368 -19.42 -28.53 -13.85
N GLU A 369 -20.37 -27.70 -14.31
CA GLU A 369 -21.71 -28.15 -14.67
C GLU A 369 -21.68 -29.07 -15.90
N ILE A 370 -20.91 -28.72 -16.93
CA ILE A 370 -20.70 -29.55 -18.12
C ILE A 370 -20.03 -30.89 -17.74
N GLY A 371 -18.98 -30.87 -16.92
CA GLY A 371 -18.31 -32.08 -16.45
C GLY A 371 -19.20 -33.00 -15.61
N LYS A 372 -20.17 -32.45 -14.87
CA LYS A 372 -21.18 -33.26 -14.16
C LYS A 372 -22.20 -33.89 -15.10
N THR A 373 -22.63 -33.19 -16.15
CA THR A 373 -23.58 -33.74 -17.12
C THR A 373 -22.98 -34.87 -17.97
N VAL A 374 -21.68 -34.82 -18.28
CA VAL A 374 -20.99 -35.87 -19.05
C VAL A 374 -20.75 -37.13 -18.24
N ASN A 375 -20.60 -37.04 -16.91
CA ASN A 375 -20.40 -38.21 -16.03
C ASN A 375 -21.71 -38.90 -15.60
N VAL A 376 -22.88 -38.36 -15.99
CA VAL A 376 -24.21 -38.89 -15.65
C VAL A 376 -24.91 -39.50 -16.88
N ALA A 377 -24.37 -39.27 -18.07
CA ALA A 377 -24.75 -39.95 -19.31
C ALA A 377 -23.84 -41.15 -19.55
#